data_AF-M0QRL4-F1
#
_entry.id   AF-M0QRL4-F1
#
_cell.length_a   1.000
_cell.length_b   1.000
_cell.length_c   1.000
_cell.angle_alpha   90.00
_cell.angle_beta   90.00
_cell.angle_gamma   90.00
#
_symmetry.space_group_name_H-M   'P 1'
#
loop_
_entity.id
_entity.type
_entity.pdbx_description
1 polymer ?
#
loop_
_entity_poly.entity_id
_entity_poly.type
_entity_poly.pdbx_seq_one_letter_code
_entity_poly.pdbx_strand_id
1 'polypeptide(L)'
;KNFTYGKGPKYPNAVIGHYTQVAWYSSFLLGCGNAYCPNERLAYNYVCQYCSAGNIASRKYTPYLPGTPCASCPSHCDNGLCTNSCKYEDVYSNCKDLKDQVGCTHPVTKDKCKASCKCSDKIY
;
A
#
# COMPACT_ATOMS: atom_id res chain seq x y z
N LYS A 1 6.18 18.19 4.99
CA LYS A 1 7.06 19.30 4.52
C LYS A 1 7.91 18.93 3.29
N ASN A 2 8.41 17.69 3.17
CA ASN A 2 9.39 17.31 2.14
C ASN A 2 8.82 16.58 0.92
N PHE A 3 7.52 16.28 0.92
CA PHE A 3 6.83 15.54 -0.13
C PHE A 3 5.86 16.45 -0.88
N THR A 4 5.73 16.23 -2.19
CA THR A 4 4.71 16.81 -3.06
C THR A 4 4.01 15.67 -3.78
N TYR A 5 2.69 15.57 -3.63
CA TYR A 5 1.89 14.51 -4.27
C TYR A 5 2.11 14.48 -5.78
N GLY A 6 2.29 13.28 -6.35
CA GLY A 6 2.54 13.05 -7.77
C GLY A 6 3.94 13.45 -8.26
N LYS A 7 4.69 14.27 -7.50
CA LYS A 7 6.04 14.74 -7.86
C LYS A 7 7.15 14.06 -7.05
N GLY A 8 6.88 13.73 -5.79
CA GLY A 8 7.83 13.08 -4.88
C GLY A 8 8.59 14.07 -3.98
N PRO A 9 9.89 13.87 -3.72
CA PRO A 9 10.66 14.68 -2.80
C PRO A 9 10.88 16.11 -3.34
N LYS A 10 10.80 17.12 -2.46
CA LYS A 10 10.98 18.53 -2.84
C LYS A 10 12.43 18.95 -3.14
N TYR A 11 13.40 18.17 -2.67
CA TYR A 11 14.82 18.41 -2.86
C TYR A 11 15.57 17.07 -2.87
N PRO A 12 16.81 17.01 -3.41
CA PRO A 12 17.60 15.78 -3.44
C PRO A 12 17.78 15.18 -2.05
N ASN A 13 17.73 13.84 -1.97
CA ASN A 13 17.90 13.06 -0.73
C ASN A 13 16.84 13.29 0.37
N ALA A 14 15.75 14.00 0.08
CA ALA A 14 14.68 14.15 1.06
C ALA A 14 14.03 12.79 1.37
N VAL A 15 14.06 12.38 2.64
CA VAL A 15 13.46 11.12 3.09
C VAL A 15 11.94 11.28 3.15
N ILE A 16 11.23 10.53 2.31
CA ILE A 16 9.75 10.55 2.23
C ILE A 16 9.10 9.19 2.48
N GLY A 17 9.88 8.11 2.47
CA GLY A 17 9.37 6.73 2.52
C GLY A 17 8.53 6.41 3.75
N HIS A 18 8.90 6.94 4.92
CA HIS A 18 8.11 6.77 6.15
C HIS A 18 6.73 7.43 6.02
N TYR A 19 6.66 8.67 5.51
CA TYR A 19 5.40 9.37 5.30
C TYR A 19 4.50 8.64 4.29
N THR A 20 5.07 8.24 3.16
CA THR A 20 4.29 7.56 2.11
C THR A 20 3.81 6.18 2.55
N GLN A 21 4.56 5.46 3.40
CA GLN A 21 4.11 4.20 3.99
C GLN A 21 2.92 4.40 4.95
N VAL A 22 2.97 5.42 5.82
CA VAL A 22 1.86 5.72 6.75
C VAL A 22 0.59 6.07 5.98
N ALA A 23 0.71 6.79 4.87
CA ALA A 23 -0.42 7.21 4.03
C ALA A 23 -0.78 6.21 2.92
N TRP A 24 -0.25 4.99 2.93
CA TRP A 24 -0.41 4.05 1.82
C TRP A 24 -1.79 3.41 1.80
N TYR A 25 -2.55 3.62 0.72
CA TYR A 25 -3.99 3.30 0.67
C TYR A 25 -4.34 1.82 0.90
N SER A 26 -3.43 0.90 0.53
CA SER A 26 -3.66 -0.54 0.66
C SER A 26 -2.99 -1.17 1.88
N SER A 27 -2.29 -0.39 2.71
CA SER A 27 -1.69 -0.87 3.96
C SER A 27 -2.70 -0.79 5.10
N PHE A 28 -3.54 -1.82 5.23
CA PHE A 28 -4.66 -1.83 6.19
C PHE A 28 -4.37 -2.60 7.49
N LEU A 29 -3.26 -3.34 7.55
CA LEU A 29 -2.78 -4.03 8.75
C LEU A 29 -1.47 -3.38 9.20
N LEU A 30 -1.36 -3.16 10.51
CA LEU A 30 -0.19 -2.57 11.15
C LEU A 30 0.16 -3.39 12.39
N GLY A 31 1.43 -3.77 12.50
CA GLY A 31 1.98 -4.36 13.72
C GLY A 31 3.22 -3.58 14.14
N CYS A 32 3.30 -3.17 15.40
CA CYS A 32 4.44 -2.43 15.93
C CYS A 32 5.00 -3.12 17.17
N GLY A 33 6.31 -2.96 17.38
CA GLY A 33 7.01 -3.43 18.57
C GLY A 33 8.16 -2.51 18.93
N ASN A 34 8.60 -2.59 20.18
CA ASN A 34 9.79 -1.89 20.65
C ASN A 34 10.75 -2.86 21.35
N ALA A 35 12.03 -2.52 21.35
CA ALA A 35 13.07 -3.27 22.05
C ALA A 35 14.06 -2.32 22.72
N TYR A 36 14.43 -2.64 23.96
CA TYR A 36 15.53 -1.99 24.67
C TYR A 36 16.82 -2.78 24.45
N CYS A 37 17.82 -2.14 23.84
CA CYS A 37 19.08 -2.71 23.38
C CYS A 37 20.25 -1.89 23.97
N PRO A 38 20.60 -2.07 25.26
CA PRO A 38 21.52 -1.16 25.98
C PRO A 38 22.93 -1.06 25.37
N ASN A 39 23.36 -2.09 24.64
CA ASN A 39 24.69 -2.16 24.04
C ASN A 39 24.71 -1.72 22.57
N GLU A 40 23.58 -1.29 22.01
CA GLU A 40 23.47 -0.84 20.63
C GLU A 40 23.56 0.69 20.52
N ARG A 41 23.87 1.20 19.32
CA ARG A 41 23.93 2.65 19.06
C ARG A 41 22.62 3.37 19.42
N LEU A 42 21.48 2.71 19.18
CA LEU A 42 20.16 3.18 19.59
C LEU A 42 19.65 2.24 20.68
N ALA A 43 19.61 2.75 21.92
CA ALA A 43 19.17 1.98 23.07
C ALA A 43 17.70 1.57 23.00
N TYR A 44 16.87 2.32 22.26
CA TYR A 44 15.46 1.99 22.04
C TYR A 44 15.18 1.92 20.55
N ASN A 45 14.74 0.75 20.10
CA ASN A 45 14.37 0.51 18.71
C ASN A 45 12.86 0.36 18.62
N TYR A 46 12.25 1.09 17.68
CA TYR A 46 10.82 1.03 17.38
C TYR A 46 10.65 0.56 15.94
N VAL A 47 9.88 -0.49 15.74
CA VAL A 47 9.67 -1.09 14.42
C VAL A 47 8.18 -1.28 14.20
N CYS A 48 7.68 -0.80 13.07
CA CYS A 48 6.32 -1.06 12.60
C CYS A 48 6.38 -1.73 11.22
N GLN A 49 5.62 -2.80 11.05
CA GLN A 49 5.40 -3.49 9.80
C GLN A 49 3.98 -3.22 9.30
N TYR A 50 3.87 -2.99 7.99
CA TYR A 50 2.62 -2.65 7.32
C TYR A 50 2.28 -3.73 6.30
N CYS A 51 1.06 -4.25 6.33
CA CYS A 51 0.56 -5.22 5.37
C CYS A 51 -0.76 -4.74 4.72
N SER A 52 -0.90 -4.75 3.40
CA SER A 52 0.13 -5.03 2.41
C SER A 52 1.26 -4.00 2.40
N ALA A 53 2.42 -4.37 1.89
CA ALA A 53 3.58 -3.49 1.84
C ALA A 53 3.29 -2.23 0.98
N GLY A 54 3.76 -1.08 1.48
CA GLY A 54 3.64 0.19 0.77
C GLY A 54 4.83 0.47 -0.16
N ASN A 55 4.94 1.73 -0.58
CA ASN A 55 6.11 2.26 -1.28
C ASN A 55 6.54 1.50 -2.55
N ILE A 56 5.57 0.89 -3.26
CA ILE A 56 5.80 0.22 -4.53
C ILE A 56 6.44 1.22 -5.51
N ALA A 57 7.58 0.83 -6.09
CA ALA A 57 8.47 1.74 -6.83
C ALA A 57 7.77 2.49 -7.97
N SER A 58 6.83 1.86 -8.67
CA SER A 58 6.08 2.45 -9.78
C SER A 58 5.09 3.54 -9.36
N ARG A 59 4.67 3.58 -8.10
CA ARG A 59 3.63 4.51 -7.59
C ARG A 59 3.98 5.17 -6.25
N LYS A 60 5.25 5.14 -5.85
CA LYS A 60 5.71 5.64 -4.53
C LYS A 60 5.42 7.13 -4.28
N TYR A 61 5.12 7.92 -5.31
CA TYR A 61 4.77 9.35 -5.18
C TYR A 61 3.26 9.62 -5.22
N THR A 62 2.45 8.58 -5.36
CA THR A 62 0.98 8.62 -5.32
C THR A 62 0.50 7.54 -4.35
N PRO A 63 0.73 7.73 -3.04
CA PRO A 63 0.45 6.70 -2.02
C PRO A 63 -1.05 6.39 -1.84
N TYR A 64 -1.92 7.24 -2.38
CA TYR A 64 -3.38 7.10 -2.43
C TYR A 64 -3.91 7.79 -3.67
N LEU A 65 -5.16 7.53 -4.07
CA LEU A 65 -5.81 8.29 -5.14
C LEU A 65 -6.37 9.62 -4.60
N PRO A 66 -6.13 10.75 -5.29
CA PRO A 66 -6.65 12.04 -4.85
C PRO A 66 -8.13 12.14 -5.24
N GLY A 67 -8.95 12.68 -4.35
CA GLY A 67 -10.37 12.85 -4.61
C GLY A 67 -11.19 12.99 -3.32
N THR A 68 -12.51 12.93 -3.47
CA THR A 68 -13.45 12.87 -2.34
C THR A 68 -13.17 11.64 -1.50
N PRO A 69 -13.12 11.77 -0.16
CA PRO A 69 -13.00 10.62 0.73
C PRO A 69 -14.02 9.54 0.39
N CYS A 70 -13.59 8.28 0.39
CA CYS A 70 -14.41 7.10 0.08
C CYS A 70 -15.06 7.04 -1.31
N ALA A 71 -14.64 7.87 -2.29
CA ALA A 71 -15.18 7.79 -3.66
C ALA A 71 -15.02 6.39 -4.29
N SER A 72 -13.97 5.64 -3.91
CA SER A 72 -13.72 4.27 -4.36
C SER A 72 -14.41 3.18 -3.53
N CYS A 73 -15.12 3.54 -2.46
CA CYS A 73 -15.73 2.62 -1.51
C CYS A 73 -17.00 3.21 -0.85
N PRO A 74 -17.99 3.69 -1.63
CA PRO A 74 -19.11 4.47 -1.09
C PRO A 74 -19.95 3.73 -0.04
N SER A 75 -20.10 2.41 -0.19
CA SER A 75 -20.85 1.56 0.75
C SER A 75 -20.00 1.03 1.92
N HIS A 76 -18.70 1.35 1.95
CA HIS A 76 -17.73 0.82 2.90
C HIS A 76 -16.83 1.95 3.42
N CYS A 77 -17.46 3.00 3.93
CA CYS A 77 -16.79 4.19 4.43
C CYS A 77 -16.99 4.34 5.94
N ASP A 78 -15.89 4.52 6.67
CA ASP A 78 -15.91 4.91 8.07
C ASP A 78 -15.04 6.16 8.23
N ASN A 79 -15.67 7.30 8.52
CA ASN A 79 -14.99 8.58 8.75
C ASN A 79 -13.95 8.97 7.67
N GLY A 80 -14.26 8.69 6.40
CA GLY A 80 -13.40 9.00 5.25
C GLY A 80 -12.37 7.93 4.92
N LEU A 81 -12.36 6.79 5.62
CA LEU A 81 -11.51 5.63 5.36
C LEU A 81 -12.33 4.46 4.78
N CYS A 82 -11.76 3.78 3.78
CA CYS A 82 -12.38 2.57 3.22
C CYS A 82 -12.23 1.37 4.17
N THR A 83 -13.28 0.57 4.32
CA THR A 83 -13.31 -0.63 5.20
C THR A 83 -13.40 -1.96 4.43
N ASN A 84 -13.36 -1.92 3.10
CA ASN A 84 -13.44 -3.07 2.18
C ASN A 84 -12.08 -3.51 1.63
N SER A 85 -11.06 -3.69 2.48
CA SER A 85 -9.73 -4.10 2.06
C SER A 85 -9.68 -5.56 1.54
N CYS A 86 -8.84 -5.80 0.54
CA CYS A 86 -8.53 -7.14 0.03
C CYS A 86 -7.52 -7.85 0.93
N LYS A 87 -7.73 -9.15 1.20
CA LYS A 87 -6.79 -9.99 1.96
C LYS A 87 -5.74 -10.68 1.08
N TYR A 88 -5.86 -10.54 -0.23
CA TYR A 88 -4.91 -11.08 -1.20
C TYR A 88 -4.03 -9.96 -1.73
N GLU A 89 -2.89 -10.34 -2.28
CA GLU A 89 -1.96 -9.42 -2.91
C GLU A 89 -1.70 -9.85 -4.35
N ASP A 90 -1.40 -8.85 -5.18
CA ASP A 90 -0.84 -9.05 -6.50
C ASP A 90 0.69 -8.98 -6.41
N VAL A 91 1.35 -9.98 -6.99
CA VAL A 91 2.81 -10.04 -7.06
C VAL A 91 3.34 -9.12 -8.17
N TYR A 92 2.57 -8.94 -9.23
CA TYR A 92 2.92 -8.06 -10.35
C TYR A 92 2.10 -6.77 -10.33
N SER A 93 2.75 -5.65 -10.63
CA SER A 93 2.10 -4.34 -10.67
C SER A 93 1.05 -4.21 -11.78
N ASN A 94 1.15 -5.00 -12.85
CA ASN A 94 0.25 -4.99 -14.01
C ASN A 94 -0.79 -6.13 -13.95
N CYS A 95 -1.08 -6.69 -12.78
CA CYS A 95 -2.02 -7.80 -12.64
C CYS A 95 -3.45 -7.50 -13.12
N LYS A 96 -3.87 -6.23 -13.11
CA LYS A 96 -5.14 -5.79 -13.71
C LYS A 96 -5.11 -6.02 -15.24
N ASP A 97 -4.08 -5.52 -15.92
CA ASP A 97 -3.92 -5.70 -17.36
C ASP A 97 -3.77 -7.19 -17.75
N LEU A 98 -3.01 -7.95 -16.96
CA LEU A 98 -2.86 -9.39 -17.19
C LEU A 98 -4.18 -10.14 -17.04
N LYS A 99 -4.98 -9.82 -16.02
CA LYS A 99 -6.32 -10.38 -15.84
C LYS A 99 -7.20 -10.07 -17.05
N ASP A 100 -7.16 -8.86 -17.58
CA ASP A 100 -8.00 -8.46 -18.71
C ASP A 100 -7.56 -9.17 -20.02
N GLN A 101 -6.27 -9.48 -20.16
CA GLN A 101 -5.74 -10.17 -21.34
C GLN A 101 -5.95 -11.68 -21.33
N VAL A 102 -5.66 -12.35 -20.20
CA VAL A 102 -5.63 -13.83 -20.13
C VAL A 102 -6.61 -14.43 -19.13
N GLY A 103 -7.42 -13.61 -18.47
CA GLY A 103 -8.36 -14.04 -17.43
C GLY A 103 -7.66 -14.49 -16.14
N CYS A 104 -8.43 -15.10 -15.24
CA CYS A 104 -7.95 -15.52 -13.91
C CYS A 104 -7.63 -17.01 -13.79
N THR A 105 -7.88 -17.79 -14.85
CA THR A 105 -7.58 -19.22 -14.91
C THR A 105 -6.17 -19.49 -15.46
N HIS A 106 -5.57 -18.51 -16.14
CA HIS A 106 -4.22 -18.62 -16.69
C HIS A 106 -3.19 -18.82 -15.56
N PRO A 107 -2.17 -19.70 -15.72
CA PRO A 107 -1.23 -20.03 -14.65
C PRO A 107 -0.55 -18.82 -14.00
N VAL A 108 -0.22 -17.80 -14.80
CA VAL A 108 0.38 -16.55 -14.32
C VAL A 108 -0.57 -15.79 -13.40
N THR A 109 -1.80 -15.52 -13.84
CA THR A 109 -2.75 -14.69 -13.09
C THR A 109 -3.38 -15.44 -11.91
N LYS A 110 -3.60 -16.75 -12.05
CA LYS A 110 -4.17 -17.62 -11.01
C LYS A 110 -3.39 -17.53 -9.70
N ASP A 111 -2.06 -17.55 -9.77
CA ASP A 111 -1.20 -17.60 -8.59
C ASP A 111 -0.58 -16.25 -8.22
N LYS A 112 -0.31 -15.40 -9.21
CA LYS A 112 0.40 -14.13 -9.01
C LYS A 112 -0.50 -12.89 -8.99
N CYS A 113 -1.76 -13.01 -9.41
CA CYS A 113 -2.72 -11.89 -9.49
C CYS A 113 -3.97 -12.15 -8.66
N LYS A 114 -3.78 -12.65 -7.44
CA LYS A 114 -4.89 -13.10 -6.57
C LYS A 114 -5.79 -11.93 -6.15
N ALA A 115 -5.24 -10.75 -5.90
CA ALA A 115 -6.06 -9.59 -5.55
C ALA A 115 -6.91 -9.19 -6.76
N SER A 116 -6.29 -9.02 -7.93
CA SER A 116 -7.03 -8.70 -9.16
C SER A 116 -8.11 -9.72 -9.51
N CYS A 117 -7.89 -10.99 -9.20
CA CYS A 117 -8.83 -12.06 -9.53
C CYS A 117 -9.90 -12.35 -8.47
N LYS A 118 -9.65 -12.05 -7.19
CA LYS A 118 -10.54 -12.46 -6.08
C LYS A 118 -11.13 -11.32 -5.27
N CYS A 119 -10.71 -10.08 -5.53
CA CYS A 119 -11.09 -8.91 -4.75
C CYS A 119 -11.90 -7.90 -5.57
N SER A 120 -12.90 -8.39 -6.31
CA SER A 120 -13.94 -7.51 -6.87
C SER A 120 -14.53 -6.63 -5.75
N ASP A 121 -14.71 -5.35 -6.06
CA ASP A 121 -15.26 -4.32 -5.16
C ASP A 121 -14.49 -4.11 -3.84
N LYS A 122 -13.21 -4.47 -3.81
CA LYS A 122 -12.31 -4.26 -2.67
C LYS A 122 -11.10 -3.42 -3.01
N ILE A 123 -10.50 -2.80 -2.00
CA ILE A 123 -9.30 -1.97 -2.12
C ILE A 123 -8.04 -2.86 -2.06
N TYR A 124 -7.17 -2.77 -3.08
CA TYR A 124 -5.86 -3.42 -3.17
C TYR A 124 -4.89 -2.65 -4.09
#